data_AF-A0A923NBZ2-F1
#
_entry.id   AF-A0A923NBZ2-F1
#
_cell.length_a   1.000
_cell.length_b   1.000
_cell.length_c   1.000
_cell.angle_alpha   90.00
_cell.angle_beta   90.00
_cell.angle_gamma   90.00
#
_symmetry.space_group_name_H-M   'P 1'
#
loop_
_entity.id
_entity.type
_entity.pdbx_description
1 polymer ?
#
loop_
_entity_poly.entity_id
_entity_poly.type
_entity_poly.pdbx_seq_one_letter_code
_entity_poly.pdbx_strand_id
1 'polypeptide(L)'
;MNKKNISKKKITGIILIVTLVFLVGYAFVQYTAEPDLRKKDGKEDRMPFDGTFFQITKEELIQNLNDDIKKEGIPEISTTYALDGWNINKPTEIADDIKTYECMKYEYKISDSLKLYLYEFPELGDGIAAIILTCEGNPGIGKAENAEGDAYYRIICNNVAPDFDVDRFDTHARHNTHYKLDQLDFFCSFTQRVSEDGSTTDLREYGVHAVNLRKEYLDCLW
;
A
#
# COMPACT_ATOMS: atom_id res chain seq x y z
N MET A 1 -37.08 -49.69 29.72
CA MET A 1 -36.15 -48.62 29.30
C MET A 1 -36.93 -47.33 29.11
N ASN A 2 -36.72 -46.32 29.97
CA ASN A 2 -37.43 -45.05 29.91
C ASN A 2 -36.70 -44.10 28.94
N LYS A 3 -37.22 -43.92 27.72
CA LYS A 3 -36.72 -42.89 26.80
C LYS A 3 -37.17 -41.52 27.32
N LYS A 4 -36.26 -40.77 27.97
CA LYS A 4 -36.52 -39.36 28.32
C LYS A 4 -36.72 -38.57 27.01
N ASN A 5 -37.95 -38.17 26.73
CA ASN A 5 -38.25 -37.26 25.64
C ASN A 5 -37.62 -35.89 25.95
N ILE A 6 -36.58 -35.53 25.20
CA ILE A 6 -35.96 -34.22 25.28
C ILE A 6 -36.96 -33.21 24.68
N SER A 7 -37.35 -32.21 25.47
CA SER A 7 -38.26 -31.14 25.05
C SER A 7 -37.70 -30.40 23.84
N LYS A 8 -38.56 -30.05 22.87
CA LYS A 8 -38.19 -29.23 21.70
C LYS A 8 -37.43 -27.96 22.09
N LYS A 9 -37.76 -27.31 23.22
CA LYS A 9 -37.05 -26.14 23.74
C LYS A 9 -35.57 -26.44 24.09
N LYS A 10 -35.29 -27.63 24.62
CA LYS A 10 -33.92 -28.07 24.93
C LYS A 10 -33.13 -28.36 23.65
N ILE A 11 -33.79 -28.95 22.64
CA ILE A 11 -33.17 -29.21 21.33
C ILE A 11 -32.83 -27.88 20.65
N THR A 12 -33.76 -26.92 20.62
CA THR A 12 -33.51 -25.58 20.07
C THR A 12 -32.38 -24.85 20.80
N GLY A 13 -32.32 -24.94 22.13
CA GLY A 13 -31.24 -24.35 22.92
C GLY A 13 -29.87 -24.97 22.62
N ILE A 14 -29.80 -26.30 22.44
CA ILE A 14 -28.55 -26.98 22.06
C ILE A 14 -28.09 -26.54 20.66
N ILE A 15 -29.01 -26.45 19.69
CA ILE A 15 -28.67 -26.00 18.33
C ILE A 15 -28.11 -24.57 18.37
N LEU A 16 -28.76 -23.64 19.08
CA LEU A 16 -28.27 -22.26 19.23
C LEU A 16 -26.87 -22.18 19.82
N ILE A 17 -26.59 -22.96 20.86
CA ILE A 17 -25.25 -22.99 21.49
C ILE A 17 -24.21 -23.54 20.53
N VAL A 18 -24.51 -24.63 19.82
CA VAL A 18 -23.58 -25.21 18.83
C VAL A 18 -23.31 -24.23 17.70
N THR A 19 -24.34 -23.57 17.15
CA THR A 19 -24.17 -22.54 16.12
C THR A 19 -23.34 -21.37 16.62
N LEU A 20 -23.56 -20.90 17.85
CA LEU A 20 -22.77 -19.83 18.44
C LEU A 20 -21.29 -20.23 18.59
N VAL A 21 -21.02 -21.45 19.06
CA VAL A 21 -19.64 -21.97 19.18
C VAL A 21 -18.96 -22.06 17.82
N PHE A 22 -19.67 -22.50 16.78
CA PHE A 22 -19.14 -22.53 15.41
C PHE A 22 -18.86 -21.12 14.88
N LEU A 23 -19.73 -20.15 15.12
CA LEU A 23 -19.53 -18.76 14.69
C LEU A 23 -18.35 -18.11 15.42
N VAL A 24 -18.23 -18.31 16.73
CA VAL A 24 -17.11 -17.80 17.53
C VAL A 24 -15.81 -18.49 17.13
N GLY A 25 -15.82 -19.80 16.89
CA GLY A 25 -14.66 -20.54 16.40
C GLY A 25 -14.23 -20.09 15.01
N TYR A 26 -15.16 -19.86 14.09
CA TYR A 26 -14.88 -19.33 12.75
C TYR A 26 -14.29 -17.91 12.81
N ALA A 27 -14.89 -17.03 13.62
CA ALA A 27 -14.38 -15.67 13.83
C ALA A 27 -12.98 -15.69 14.46
N PHE A 28 -12.72 -16.60 15.42
CA PHE A 28 -11.40 -16.77 16.01
C PHE A 28 -10.37 -17.27 14.99
N VAL A 29 -10.71 -18.27 14.16
CA VAL A 29 -9.84 -18.75 13.09
C VAL A 29 -9.51 -17.63 12.11
N GLN A 30 -10.52 -16.87 11.65
CA GLN A 30 -10.31 -15.71 10.76
C GLN A 30 -9.40 -14.65 11.42
N TYR A 31 -9.64 -14.32 12.68
CA TYR A 31 -8.83 -13.37 13.45
C TYR A 31 -7.38 -13.84 13.64
N THR A 32 -7.15 -15.14 13.85
CA THR A 32 -5.81 -15.72 13.94
C THR A 32 -5.16 -16.03 12.58
N ALA A 33 -5.92 -15.93 11.48
CA ALA A 33 -5.47 -16.25 10.14
C ALA A 33 -4.98 -15.03 9.36
N GLU A 34 -5.17 -13.80 9.85
CA GLU A 34 -4.48 -12.65 9.28
C GLU A 34 -2.96 -12.91 9.35
N PRO A 35 -2.28 -13.01 8.21
CA PRO A 35 -0.87 -13.37 8.20
C PRO A 35 -0.08 -12.27 8.92
N ASP A 36 0.73 -12.65 9.90
CA ASP A 36 1.81 -11.77 10.35
C ASP A 36 2.73 -11.56 9.15
N LEU A 37 2.70 -10.34 8.60
CA LEU A 37 3.51 -9.93 7.45
C LEU A 37 4.84 -9.32 7.89
N ARG A 38 5.20 -9.40 9.18
CA ARG A 38 6.56 -9.08 9.59
C ARG A 38 7.50 -10.20 9.15
N LYS A 39 8.54 -9.84 8.40
CA LYS A 39 9.66 -10.73 8.10
C LYS A 39 10.82 -10.42 9.03
N LYS A 40 11.77 -11.34 9.18
CA LYS A 40 13.13 -11.00 9.61
C LYS A 40 14.04 -11.67 8.61
N ASP A 41 14.44 -10.94 7.58
CA ASP A 41 15.37 -11.49 6.58
C ASP A 41 16.83 -11.12 6.88
N GLY A 42 17.06 -10.24 7.86
CA GLY A 42 18.40 -9.86 8.31
C GLY A 42 19.14 -8.91 7.37
N LYS A 43 18.45 -8.23 6.44
CA LYS A 43 19.04 -7.16 5.62
C LYS A 43 19.34 -5.95 6.53
N GLU A 44 20.62 -5.68 6.76
CA GLU A 44 21.07 -4.61 7.67
C GLU A 44 20.91 -3.20 7.06
N ASP A 45 20.98 -3.08 5.74
CA ASP A 45 21.02 -1.79 5.02
C ASP A 45 19.66 -1.32 4.49
N ARG A 46 18.59 -1.51 5.28
CA ARG A 46 17.26 -1.00 4.91
C ARG A 46 17.17 0.50 5.10
N MET A 47 16.40 1.16 4.23
CA MET A 47 16.12 2.59 4.31
C MET A 47 15.41 2.89 5.64
N PRO A 48 16.02 3.69 6.53
CA PRO A 48 15.42 4.03 7.80
C PRO A 48 14.22 4.96 7.60
N PHE A 49 13.19 4.71 8.39
CA PHE A 49 11.99 5.53 8.46
C PHE A 49 11.89 6.12 9.88
N ASP A 50 11.78 7.45 9.99
CA ASP A 50 11.80 8.13 11.29
C ASP A 50 10.41 8.36 11.91
N GLY A 51 9.37 7.90 11.22
CA GLY A 51 7.97 8.09 11.56
C GLY A 51 7.24 9.10 10.70
N THR A 52 7.97 9.87 9.89
CA THR A 52 7.41 10.87 8.99
C THR A 52 7.87 10.65 7.55
N PHE A 53 9.16 10.42 7.34
CA PHE A 53 9.75 10.21 6.01
C PHE A 53 10.90 9.20 6.06
N PHE A 54 11.21 8.63 4.90
CA PHE A 54 12.42 7.86 4.67
C PHE A 54 13.60 8.83 4.62
N GLN A 55 14.63 8.57 5.43
CA GLN A 55 15.80 9.43 5.53
C GLN A 55 16.79 9.13 4.39
N ILE A 56 16.36 9.44 3.17
CA ILE A 56 17.09 9.17 1.93
C ILE A 56 16.68 10.21 0.88
N THR A 57 17.63 10.60 0.02
CA THR A 57 17.30 11.42 -1.14
C THR A 57 16.63 10.58 -2.24
N LYS A 58 15.81 11.20 -3.08
CA LYS A 58 15.25 10.53 -4.27
C LYS A 58 16.33 9.93 -5.18
N GLU A 59 17.47 10.61 -5.34
CA GLU A 59 18.59 10.12 -6.16
C GLU A 59 19.20 8.84 -5.56
N GLU A 60 19.48 8.81 -4.26
CA GLU A 60 19.99 7.63 -3.56
C GLU A 60 18.97 6.48 -3.55
N LEU A 61 17.68 6.79 -3.38
CA LEU A 61 16.62 5.78 -3.41
C LEU A 61 16.57 5.09 -4.77
N ILE A 62 16.58 5.84 -5.87
CA ILE A 62 16.54 5.28 -7.22
C ILE A 62 17.80 4.45 -7.50
N GLN A 63 18.97 4.92 -7.04
CA GLN A 63 20.20 4.15 -7.16
C GLN A 63 20.12 2.81 -6.42
N ASN A 64 19.67 2.81 -5.16
CA ASN A 64 19.51 1.60 -4.34
C ASN A 64 18.51 0.62 -4.96
N LEU A 65 17.37 1.10 -5.43
CA LEU A 65 16.38 0.27 -6.11
C LEU A 65 16.95 -0.33 -7.40
N ASN A 66 17.64 0.46 -8.22
CA ASN A 66 18.25 -0.02 -9.47
C ASN A 66 19.35 -1.07 -9.24
N ASP A 67 20.11 -0.96 -8.14
CA ASP A 67 21.12 -1.95 -7.80
C ASP A 67 20.50 -3.31 -7.41
N ASP A 68 19.32 -3.32 -6.78
CA ASP A 68 18.57 -4.55 -6.52
C ASP A 68 17.82 -5.05 -7.77
N ILE A 69 17.25 -4.16 -8.59
CA ILE A 69 16.61 -4.48 -9.88
C ILE A 69 17.55 -5.22 -10.83
N LYS A 70 18.80 -4.76 -10.93
CA LYS A 70 19.83 -5.42 -11.76
C LYS A 70 20.05 -6.88 -11.39
N LYS A 71 19.91 -7.23 -10.11
CA LYS A 71 20.07 -8.63 -9.63
C LYS A 71 18.91 -9.52 -10.07
N GLU A 72 17.72 -8.95 -10.19
CA GLU A 72 16.50 -9.63 -10.65
C GLU A 72 16.38 -9.70 -12.18
N GLY A 73 17.22 -8.95 -12.92
CA GLY A 73 17.25 -8.97 -14.39
C GLY A 73 16.04 -8.30 -15.05
N ILE A 74 15.37 -7.40 -14.35
CA ILE A 74 14.26 -6.59 -14.88
C ILE A 74 14.76 -5.19 -15.30
N PRO A 75 14.01 -4.43 -16.14
CA PRO A 75 14.44 -3.11 -16.60
C PRO A 75 14.71 -2.13 -15.46
N GLU A 76 15.70 -1.25 -15.63
CA GLU A 76 16.00 -0.23 -14.62
C GLU A 76 14.94 0.89 -14.63
N ILE A 77 14.67 1.45 -13.45
CA ILE A 77 13.93 2.70 -13.31
C ILE A 77 14.79 3.82 -13.92
N SER A 78 14.15 4.72 -14.67
CA SER A 78 14.81 5.93 -15.17
C SER A 78 15.55 6.66 -14.05
N THR A 79 16.76 7.16 -14.32
CA THR A 79 17.49 8.02 -13.37
C THR A 79 17.07 9.48 -13.48
N THR A 80 16.28 9.83 -14.49
CA THR A 80 15.68 11.17 -14.65
C THR A 80 14.20 11.13 -14.35
N TYR A 81 13.69 12.21 -13.77
CA TYR A 81 12.28 12.36 -13.40
C TYR A 81 11.64 13.60 -14.02
N ALA A 82 10.32 13.58 -14.14
CA ALA A 82 9.53 14.79 -14.29
C ALA A 82 9.12 15.28 -12.89
N LEU A 83 9.25 16.59 -12.65
CA LEU A 83 8.86 17.21 -11.39
C LEU A 83 7.54 17.96 -11.55
N ASP A 84 6.63 17.73 -10.63
CA ASP A 84 5.38 18.46 -10.52
C ASP A 84 5.21 18.93 -9.07
N GLY A 85 4.93 20.20 -8.89
CA GLY A 85 4.83 20.84 -7.57
C GLY A 85 3.44 21.44 -7.40
N TRP A 86 2.78 21.10 -6.30
CA TRP A 86 1.44 21.59 -6.00
C TRP A 86 1.35 22.16 -4.60
N ASN A 87 0.58 23.24 -4.48
CA ASN A 87 0.21 23.80 -3.18
C ASN A 87 -1.21 23.37 -2.84
N ILE A 88 -1.36 22.64 -1.74
CA ILE A 88 -2.67 22.31 -1.18
C ILE A 88 -3.11 23.45 -0.27
N ASN A 89 -4.10 24.20 -0.75
CA ASN A 89 -4.84 25.19 0.03
C ASN A 89 -6.04 24.50 0.67
N LYS A 90 -5.97 24.17 1.97
CA LYS A 90 -7.18 23.78 2.72
C LYS A 90 -7.52 24.84 3.76
N PRO A 91 -8.75 25.38 3.76
CA PRO A 91 -9.24 26.14 4.90
C PRO A 91 -9.41 25.16 6.06
N THR A 92 -8.47 25.18 7.01
CA THR A 92 -8.70 24.57 8.32
C THR A 92 -9.29 25.67 9.20
N GLU A 93 -10.44 25.42 9.84
CA GLU A 93 -11.01 26.34 10.85
C GLU A 93 -10.10 26.37 12.09
N ILE A 94 -8.97 27.06 11.98
CA ILE A 94 -8.14 27.46 13.10
C ILE A 94 -7.80 28.92 12.83
N ALA A 95 -8.63 29.81 13.37
CA ALA A 95 -8.38 31.25 13.51
C ALA A 95 -7.71 31.94 12.31
N ASP A 96 -8.52 32.45 11.38
CA ASP A 96 -8.19 33.50 10.38
C ASP A 96 -6.96 33.30 9.44
N ASP A 97 -6.22 32.19 9.51
CA ASP A 97 -5.05 31.93 8.66
C ASP A 97 -5.25 30.75 7.70
N ILE A 98 -5.12 31.01 6.40
CA ILE A 98 -5.02 29.97 5.36
C ILE A 98 -3.61 29.40 5.40
N LYS A 99 -3.47 28.11 5.76
CA LYS A 99 -2.19 27.40 5.64
C LYS A 99 -2.08 26.73 4.26
N THR A 100 -1.03 27.07 3.55
CA THR A 100 -0.56 26.41 2.33
C THR A 100 0.36 25.24 2.72
N TYR A 101 0.17 24.09 2.10
CA TYR A 101 1.08 22.94 2.22
C TYR A 101 1.66 22.62 0.85
N GLU A 102 2.98 22.50 0.75
CA GLU A 102 3.70 22.19 -0.47
C GLU A 102 3.88 20.68 -0.62
N CYS A 103 3.62 20.18 -1.82
CA CYS A 103 3.82 18.79 -2.20
C CYS A 103 4.66 18.73 -3.47
N MET A 104 5.79 18.03 -3.39
CA MET A 104 6.68 17.78 -4.52
C MET A 104 6.50 16.33 -4.96
N LYS A 105 6.06 16.13 -6.21
CA LYS A 105 5.88 14.81 -6.84
C LYS A 105 6.94 14.60 -7.91
N TYR A 106 7.71 13.53 -7.77
CA TYR A 106 8.75 13.13 -8.71
C TYR A 106 8.29 11.88 -9.48
N GLU A 107 8.05 12.01 -10.79
CA GLU A 107 7.62 10.92 -11.66
C GLU A 107 8.82 10.29 -12.37
N TYR A 108 9.10 9.03 -12.08
CA TYR A 108 10.11 8.21 -12.74
C TYR A 108 9.43 7.18 -13.64
N LYS A 109 9.80 7.19 -14.92
CA LYS A 109 9.30 6.21 -15.90
C LYS A 109 10.04 4.88 -15.74
N ILE A 110 9.30 3.78 -15.74
CA ILE A 110 9.82 2.40 -15.80
C ILE A 110 9.50 1.79 -17.16
N SER A 111 8.21 1.78 -17.51
CA SER A 111 7.70 1.34 -18.81
C SER A 111 6.59 2.30 -19.28
N ASP A 112 5.92 1.98 -20.39
CA ASP A 112 4.78 2.78 -20.85
C ASP A 112 3.56 2.64 -19.93
N SER A 113 3.43 1.51 -19.24
CA SER A 113 2.33 1.19 -18.32
C SER A 113 2.71 1.32 -16.85
N LEU A 114 4.00 1.38 -16.51
CA LEU A 114 4.47 1.41 -15.11
C LEU A 114 5.31 2.66 -14.82
N LYS A 115 4.94 3.35 -13.74
CA LYS A 115 5.63 4.56 -13.24
C LYS A 115 5.84 4.48 -11.74
N LEU A 116 6.91 5.11 -11.27
CA LEU A 116 7.21 5.29 -9.85
C LEU A 116 7.08 6.77 -9.50
N TYR A 117 6.36 7.05 -8.42
CA TYR A 117 6.19 8.37 -7.83
C TYR A 117 6.84 8.42 -6.46
N LEU A 118 7.65 9.44 -6.23
CA LEU A 118 8.16 9.79 -4.91
C LEU A 118 7.54 11.13 -4.51
N TYR A 119 7.11 11.22 -3.25
CA TYR A 119 6.50 12.42 -2.69
C TYR A 119 7.35 12.98 -1.57
N GLU A 120 7.63 14.28 -1.64
CA GLU A 120 8.26 15.05 -0.56
C GLU A 120 7.30 16.15 -0.09
N PHE A 121 7.28 16.36 1.22
CA PHE A 121 6.54 17.46 1.86
C PHE A 121 7.56 18.33 2.60
N PRO A 122 8.01 19.46 2.03
CA PRO A 122 9.10 20.25 2.59
C PRO A 122 8.90 20.68 4.05
N GLU A 123 7.65 20.82 4.51
CA GLU A 123 7.35 21.19 5.90
C GLU A 123 7.46 20.02 6.88
N LEU A 124 7.53 18.78 6.40
CA LEU A 124 7.75 17.60 7.21
C LEU A 124 9.23 17.32 7.39
N GLY A 125 10.06 17.56 6.37
CA GLY A 125 11.51 17.41 6.42
C GLY A 125 12.12 17.07 5.06
N ASP A 126 13.44 16.85 5.06
CA ASP A 126 14.24 16.63 3.86
C ASP A 126 14.31 15.14 3.46
N GLY A 127 13.15 14.51 3.22
CA GLY A 127 13.10 13.09 2.85
C GLY A 127 11.82 12.66 2.14
N ILE A 128 11.79 11.40 1.72
CA ILE A 128 10.66 10.85 0.96
C ILE A 128 9.54 10.44 1.91
N ALA A 129 8.35 11.04 1.77
CA ALA A 129 7.20 10.75 2.62
C ALA A 129 6.34 9.60 2.09
N ALA A 130 6.31 9.39 0.76
CA ALA A 130 5.61 8.27 0.14
C ALA A 130 6.33 7.78 -1.12
N ILE A 131 6.25 6.46 -1.33
CA ILE A 131 6.75 5.75 -2.51
C ILE A 131 5.55 5.04 -3.12
N ILE A 132 5.17 5.39 -4.35
CA ILE A 132 3.96 4.87 -5.01
C ILE A 132 4.29 4.42 -6.44
N LEU A 133 4.05 3.15 -6.76
CA LEU A 133 4.04 2.63 -8.12
C LEU A 133 2.63 2.69 -8.69
N THR A 134 2.49 3.13 -9.93
CA THR A 134 1.22 3.08 -10.66
C THR A 134 1.38 2.25 -11.92
N CYS A 135 0.51 1.26 -12.08
CA CYS A 135 0.36 0.48 -13.28
C CYS A 135 -0.95 0.86 -13.97
N GLU A 136 -0.86 1.46 -15.17
CA GLU A 136 -2.01 1.85 -15.98
C GLU A 136 -2.16 0.89 -17.17
N GLY A 137 -3.36 0.34 -17.33
CA GLY A 137 -3.73 -0.51 -18.44
C GLY A 137 -4.96 0.01 -19.17
N ASN A 138 -4.89 0.15 -20.48
CA ASN A 138 -6.00 0.59 -21.33
C ASN A 138 -6.21 -0.42 -22.48
N PRO A 139 -7.34 -1.17 -22.52
CA PRO A 139 -8.57 -1.04 -21.70
C PRO A 139 -8.54 -1.78 -20.35
N GLY A 140 -7.40 -2.37 -19.96
CA GLY A 140 -7.27 -3.05 -18.67
C GLY A 140 -5.85 -3.51 -18.38
N ILE A 141 -5.58 -3.92 -17.13
CA ILE A 141 -4.26 -4.40 -16.70
C ILE A 141 -4.17 -5.91 -16.92
N GLY A 142 -3.32 -6.32 -17.87
CA GLY A 142 -3.07 -7.72 -18.19
C GLY A 142 -2.18 -8.44 -17.17
N LYS A 143 -1.94 -9.73 -17.40
CA LYS A 143 -1.13 -10.56 -16.51
C LYS A 143 0.34 -10.12 -16.46
N ALA A 144 0.87 -9.62 -17.58
CA ALA A 144 2.26 -9.21 -17.68
C ALA A 144 2.50 -7.91 -16.92
N GLU A 145 1.62 -6.93 -17.09
CA GLU A 145 1.65 -5.64 -16.40
C GLU A 145 1.49 -5.82 -14.88
N ASN A 146 0.60 -6.72 -14.45
CA ASN A 146 0.47 -7.10 -13.05
C ASN A 146 1.77 -7.70 -12.49
N ALA A 147 2.36 -8.68 -13.21
CA ALA A 147 3.59 -9.32 -12.77
C ALA A 147 4.78 -8.35 -12.73
N GLU A 148 4.83 -7.39 -13.66
CA GLU A 148 5.81 -6.32 -13.65
C GLU A 148 5.64 -5.45 -12.39
N GLY A 149 4.44 -4.92 -12.14
CA GLY A 149 4.17 -4.11 -10.94
C GLY A 149 4.47 -4.84 -9.63
N ASP A 150 4.07 -6.11 -9.51
CA ASP A 150 4.35 -6.96 -8.35
C ASP A 150 5.87 -7.15 -8.12
N ALA A 151 6.67 -7.23 -9.19
CA ALA A 151 8.13 -7.37 -9.09
C ALA A 151 8.79 -6.09 -8.55
N TYR A 152 8.44 -4.91 -9.06
CA TYR A 152 8.99 -3.65 -8.54
C TYR A 152 8.50 -3.36 -7.12
N TYR A 153 7.24 -3.65 -6.81
CA TYR A 153 6.72 -3.43 -5.46
C TYR A 153 7.43 -4.30 -4.42
N ARG A 154 7.73 -5.54 -4.78
CA ARG A 154 8.56 -6.43 -3.96
C ARG A 154 9.95 -5.85 -3.68
N ILE A 155 10.61 -5.29 -4.69
CA ILE A 155 11.93 -4.67 -4.51
C ILE A 155 11.86 -3.46 -3.59
N ILE A 156 10.82 -2.61 -3.72
CA ILE A 156 10.59 -1.47 -2.81
C ILE A 156 10.41 -1.96 -1.37
N CYS A 157 9.53 -2.95 -1.15
CA CYS A 157 9.28 -3.51 0.18
C CYS A 157 10.55 -4.12 0.81
N ASN A 158 11.43 -4.72 0.00
CA ASN A 158 12.71 -5.26 0.45
C ASN A 158 13.78 -4.19 0.73
N ASN A 159 13.53 -2.92 0.41
CA ASN A 159 14.45 -1.82 0.67
C ASN A 159 14.02 -0.92 1.82
N VAL A 160 12.77 -0.99 2.28
CA VAL A 160 12.29 -0.19 3.42
C VAL A 160 12.36 -0.95 4.76
N ALA A 161 12.48 -0.21 5.86
CA ALA A 161 12.22 -0.71 7.21
C ALA A 161 10.84 -0.23 7.71
N PRO A 162 10.06 -1.06 8.43
CA PRO A 162 10.39 -2.41 8.91
C PRO A 162 10.29 -3.51 7.85
N ASP A 163 10.88 -4.67 8.14
CA ASP A 163 10.79 -5.89 7.35
C ASP A 163 9.36 -6.34 7.07
N PHE A 164 8.95 -6.24 5.80
CA PHE A 164 7.64 -6.62 5.30
C PHE A 164 7.70 -7.83 4.37
N ASP A 165 6.90 -8.86 4.65
CA ASP A 165 6.79 -10.08 3.85
C ASP A 165 5.78 -9.90 2.70
N VAL A 166 6.20 -9.17 1.69
CA VAL A 166 5.39 -8.87 0.49
C VAL A 166 4.88 -10.12 -0.23
N ASP A 167 5.56 -11.27 -0.11
CA ASP A 167 5.13 -12.54 -0.71
C ASP A 167 3.85 -13.10 -0.08
N ARG A 168 3.56 -12.71 1.16
CA ARG A 168 2.34 -13.09 1.89
C ARG A 168 1.29 -11.99 1.86
N PHE A 169 1.63 -10.83 1.30
CA PHE A 169 0.70 -9.71 1.14
C PHE A 169 -0.19 -9.95 -0.07
N ASP A 170 -1.50 -9.79 0.13
CA ASP A 170 -2.47 -9.97 -0.93
C ASP A 170 -2.45 -8.78 -1.89
N THR A 171 -1.74 -8.94 -3.00
CA THR A 171 -1.73 -7.95 -4.08
C THR A 171 -2.82 -8.20 -5.12
N HIS A 172 -3.69 -9.23 -5.01
CA HIS A 172 -4.58 -9.62 -6.11
C HIS A 172 -5.41 -8.44 -6.67
N ALA A 173 -5.42 -8.34 -8.01
CA ALA A 173 -5.81 -7.18 -8.82
C ALA A 173 -7.27 -6.67 -8.71
N ARG A 174 -8.05 -7.08 -7.70
CA ARG A 174 -9.47 -6.69 -7.54
C ARG A 174 -9.85 -6.26 -6.14
N HIS A 175 -8.90 -6.21 -5.21
CA HIS A 175 -9.16 -5.79 -3.84
C HIS A 175 -8.17 -4.69 -3.44
N ASN A 176 -8.69 -3.71 -2.71
CA ASN A 176 -7.86 -2.72 -2.04
C ASN A 176 -7.39 -3.35 -0.74
N THR A 177 -6.09 -3.60 -0.65
CA THR A 177 -5.46 -4.19 0.52
C THR A 177 -4.54 -3.15 1.13
N HIS A 178 -4.71 -2.90 2.43
CA HIS A 178 -3.82 -2.06 3.22
C HIS A 178 -3.35 -2.87 4.42
N TYR A 179 -2.08 -2.76 4.76
CA TYR A 179 -1.50 -3.39 5.92
C TYR A 179 -0.58 -2.43 6.65
N LYS A 180 -0.90 -2.17 7.92
CA LYS A 180 -0.13 -1.29 8.78
C LYS A 180 0.90 -2.10 9.53
N LEU A 181 2.17 -1.75 9.34
CA LEU A 181 3.28 -2.34 10.09
C LEU A 181 4.14 -1.22 10.67
N ASP A 182 4.21 -1.18 11.99
CA ASP A 182 4.83 -0.08 12.75
C ASP A 182 4.26 1.29 12.35
N GLN A 183 5.05 2.13 11.71
CA GLN A 183 4.66 3.49 11.30
C GLN A 183 4.38 3.61 9.79
N LEU A 184 4.42 2.50 9.05
CA LEU A 184 4.17 2.46 7.61
C LEU A 184 2.86 1.73 7.27
N ASP A 185 2.15 2.27 6.28
CA ASP A 185 1.03 1.63 5.60
C ASP A 185 1.53 1.09 4.25
N PHE A 186 1.46 -0.21 4.08
CA PHE A 186 1.77 -0.92 2.84
C PHE A 186 0.45 -1.20 2.13
N PHE A 187 0.31 -0.78 0.88
CA PHE A 187 -0.96 -0.92 0.18
C PHE A 187 -0.82 -1.38 -1.27
N CYS A 188 -1.90 -2.00 -1.73
CA CYS A 188 -2.20 -2.27 -3.13
C CYS A 188 -3.67 -1.89 -3.37
N SER A 189 -3.94 -0.95 -4.26
CA SER A 189 -5.29 -0.52 -4.63
C SER A 189 -5.56 -0.74 -6.11
N PHE A 190 -6.84 -0.96 -6.44
CA PHE A 190 -7.32 -1.03 -7.81
C PHE A 190 -8.44 -0.01 -7.99
N THR A 191 -8.27 0.86 -9.00
CA THR A 191 -9.22 1.89 -9.36
C THR A 191 -9.50 1.81 -10.85
N GLN A 192 -10.77 1.85 -11.24
CA GLN A 192 -11.14 2.01 -12.65
C GLN A 192 -11.46 3.48 -12.91
N ARG A 193 -10.69 4.10 -13.80
CA ARG A 193 -10.91 5.48 -14.25
C ARG A 193 -11.75 5.46 -15.53
N VAL A 194 -12.78 6.31 -15.59
CA VAL A 194 -13.58 6.53 -16.79
C VAL A 194 -13.22 7.90 -17.34
N SER A 195 -12.69 7.93 -18.55
CA SER A 195 -12.34 9.16 -19.27
C SER A 195 -13.60 9.85 -19.81
N GLU A 196 -13.49 11.13 -20.17
CA GLU A 196 -14.60 11.91 -20.75
C GLU A 196 -15.14 11.31 -22.05
N ASP A 197 -14.31 10.61 -22.81
CA ASP A 197 -14.68 9.92 -24.05
C ASP A 197 -15.37 8.55 -23.81
N GLY A 198 -15.58 8.18 -22.55
CA GLY A 198 -16.20 6.92 -22.14
C GLY A 198 -15.24 5.72 -22.15
N SER A 199 -13.96 5.92 -22.48
CA SER A 199 -12.94 4.87 -22.33
C SER A 199 -12.70 4.58 -20.85
N THR A 200 -12.38 3.32 -20.57
CA THR A 200 -12.07 2.84 -19.22
C THR A 200 -10.60 2.48 -19.15
N THR A 201 -9.90 3.04 -18.16
CA THR A 201 -8.52 2.73 -17.85
C THR A 201 -8.49 2.10 -16.48
N ASP A 202 -7.93 0.90 -16.39
CA ASP A 202 -7.67 0.27 -15.11
C ASP A 202 -6.35 0.82 -14.57
N LEU A 203 -6.37 1.20 -13.29
CA LEU A 203 -5.21 1.67 -12.55
C LEU A 203 -5.01 0.77 -11.34
N ARG A 204 -3.77 0.31 -11.16
CA ARG A 204 -3.33 -0.40 -9.96
C ARG A 204 -2.21 0.38 -9.32
N GLU A 205 -2.33 0.64 -8.03
CA GLU A 205 -1.36 1.42 -7.29
C GLU A 205 -0.80 0.55 -6.17
N TYR A 206 0.52 0.60 -6.00
CA TYR A 206 1.20 -0.05 -4.91
C TYR A 206 1.97 1.02 -4.17
N GLY A 207 2.03 0.96 -2.86
CA GLY A 207 2.85 1.94 -2.18
C GLY A 207 3.12 1.67 -0.72
N VAL A 208 3.93 2.58 -0.20
CA VAL A 208 4.36 2.63 1.18
C VAL A 208 4.37 4.10 1.59
N HIS A 209 3.64 4.45 2.66
CA HIS A 209 3.65 5.80 3.24
C HIS A 209 3.44 5.76 4.75
N ALA A 210 3.61 6.89 5.44
CA ALA A 210 3.36 7.01 6.88
C ALA A 210 1.89 6.69 7.24
N VAL A 211 1.66 5.94 8.32
CA VAL A 211 0.29 5.62 8.81
C VAL A 211 -0.47 6.86 9.27
N ASN A 212 0.24 7.84 9.83
CA ASN A 212 -0.35 9.03 10.46
C ASN A 212 -0.10 10.31 9.65
N LEU A 213 0.03 10.18 8.33
CA LEU A 213 0.13 11.33 7.45
C LEU A 213 -1.15 12.17 7.58
N ARG A 214 -1.00 13.50 7.75
CA ARG A 214 -2.17 14.39 7.85
C ARG A 214 -3.02 14.30 6.58
N LYS A 215 -4.33 14.52 6.72
CA LYS A 215 -5.28 14.43 5.59
C LYS A 215 -4.89 15.34 4.43
N GLU A 216 -4.36 16.53 4.72
CA GLU A 216 -3.81 17.47 3.73
C GLU A 216 -2.81 16.81 2.81
N TYR A 217 -1.88 16.02 3.37
CA TYR A 217 -0.85 15.34 2.60
C TYR A 217 -1.34 14.04 1.96
N LEU A 218 -2.28 13.33 2.59
CA LEU A 218 -2.90 12.15 1.99
C LEU A 218 -3.65 12.54 0.71
N ASP A 219 -4.35 13.68 0.72
CA ASP A 219 -5.04 14.19 -0.47
C ASP A 219 -4.06 14.59 -1.60
N CYS A 220 -2.74 14.71 -1.35
CA CYS A 220 -1.74 14.87 -2.40
C CYS A 220 -1.40 13.57 -3.14
N LEU A 221 -1.63 12.42 -2.48
CA LEU A 221 -1.19 11.11 -2.98
C LEU A 221 -2.21 10.50 -3.96
N TRP A 222 -3.43 11.04 -4.05
CA TRP A 222 -4.59 10.51 -4.78
C TRP A 222 -5.26 11.57 -5.64
#